data_AF-A0A2U3Q7M5-F1
#
_entry.id   AF-A0A2U3Q7M5-F1
#
_cell.length_a   1.000
_cell.length_b   1.000
_cell.length_c   1.000
_cell.angle_alpha   90.00
_cell.angle_beta   90.00
_cell.angle_gamma   90.00
#
_symmetry.space_group_name_H-M   'P 1'
#
loop_
_entity.id
_entity.type
_entity.pdbx_description
1 polymer ?
#
loop_
_entity_poly.entity_id
_entity_poly.type
_entity_poly.pdbx_seq_one_letter_code
_entity_poly.pdbx_strand_id
1 'polypeptide(L)'
;MIHVCSLAALPETVRTTGASHVLTVMANVEQVARPVSVLPANHLKVSMDDITEEMDGFIAPSETHIEQVLNFVRGWDRSAPLVVHCYAGISRSTASAFAAVCALNPNRDEIEIARKIRAASPIASPNRRIVSLADRALGRNGRMLRALDEMGPAAMMVEGRPFVIELE
;
A
#
# COMPACT_ATOMS: atom_id res chain seq x y z
N MET A 1 -4.92 -6.12 -10.72
CA MET A 1 -4.32 -6.70 -9.49
C MET A 1 -3.31 -5.74 -8.89
N ILE A 2 -3.31 -5.63 -7.56
CA ILE A 2 -2.25 -4.94 -6.80
C ILE A 2 -1.49 -5.99 -5.99
N HIS A 3 -0.18 -6.09 -6.20
CA HIS A 3 0.70 -6.95 -5.42
C HIS A 3 1.37 -6.15 -4.30
N VAL A 4 1.48 -6.74 -3.12
CA VAL A 4 2.16 -6.14 -1.98
C VAL A 4 3.34 -7.00 -1.58
N CYS A 5 4.51 -6.38 -1.36
CA CYS A 5 5.73 -7.10 -0.97
C CYS A 5 6.65 -6.27 -0.07
N SER A 6 7.71 -6.92 0.44
CA SER A 6 8.83 -6.28 1.12
C SER A 6 9.84 -5.70 0.12
N LEU A 7 10.76 -4.86 0.59
CA LEU A 7 11.85 -4.34 -0.25
C LEU A 7 12.70 -5.48 -0.83
N ALA A 8 13.01 -6.49 -0.02
CA ALA A 8 13.80 -7.64 -0.44
C ALA A 8 13.11 -8.46 -1.56
N ALA A 9 11.78 -8.52 -1.55
CA ALA A 9 11.00 -9.27 -2.53
C ALA A 9 10.63 -8.45 -3.78
N LEU A 10 10.94 -7.15 -3.83
CA LEU A 10 10.54 -6.27 -4.92
C LEU A 10 11.00 -6.75 -6.31
N PRO A 11 12.30 -7.08 -6.55
CA PRO A 11 12.75 -7.49 -7.88
C PRO A 11 12.05 -8.76 -8.37
N GLU A 12 11.87 -9.73 -7.48
CA GLU A 12 11.21 -11.00 -7.77
C GLU A 12 9.72 -10.81 -8.06
N THR A 13 9.03 -10.03 -7.24
CA THR A 13 7.59 -9.78 -7.36
C THR A 13 7.30 -9.08 -8.69
N VAL A 14 8.09 -8.08 -9.06
CA VAL A 14 7.92 -7.38 -10.34
C VAL A 14 8.18 -8.31 -11.52
N ARG A 15 9.23 -9.13 -11.46
CA ARG A 15 9.56 -10.07 -12.54
C ARG A 15 8.48 -11.13 -12.75
N THR A 16 7.99 -11.73 -11.67
CA THR A 16 7.02 -12.85 -11.74
C THR A 16 5.62 -12.39 -12.11
N THR A 17 5.22 -11.18 -11.71
CA THR A 17 3.88 -10.64 -11.97
C THR A 17 3.79 -9.88 -13.30
N GLY A 18 4.93 -9.49 -13.89
CA GLY A 18 4.95 -8.62 -15.06
C GLY A 18 4.47 -7.20 -14.76
N ALA A 19 4.57 -6.75 -13.51
CA ALA A 19 4.08 -5.44 -13.09
C ALA A 19 4.75 -4.31 -13.90
N SER A 20 3.92 -3.41 -14.41
CA SER A 20 4.38 -2.24 -15.17
C SER A 20 4.53 -0.98 -14.32
N HIS A 21 3.97 -1.00 -13.10
CA HIS A 21 3.99 0.11 -12.15
C HIS A 21 4.49 -0.33 -10.77
N VAL A 22 5.19 0.58 -10.10
CA VAL A 22 5.69 0.38 -8.73
C VAL A 22 5.38 1.60 -7.88
N LEU A 23 4.84 1.35 -6.69
CA LEU A 23 4.69 2.33 -5.62
C LEU A 23 5.59 1.93 -4.45
N THR A 24 6.62 2.73 -4.19
CA THR A 24 7.52 2.61 -3.05
C THR A 24 7.08 3.57 -1.95
N VAL A 25 6.78 3.04 -0.75
CA VAL A 25 6.37 3.85 0.41
C VAL A 25 7.24 3.49 1.62
N MET A 26 8.32 4.21 1.85
CA MET A 26 9.25 3.96 2.97
C MET A 26 10.10 5.19 3.30
N ALA A 27 10.88 5.16 4.39
CA ALA A 27 11.65 6.32 4.83
C ALA A 27 12.83 6.65 3.90
N ASN A 28 13.71 5.68 3.65
CA ASN A 28 14.83 5.84 2.73
C ASN A 28 14.46 5.25 1.37
N VAL A 29 13.73 6.00 0.54
CA VAL A 29 13.34 5.60 -0.82
C VAL A 29 14.49 5.63 -1.83
N GLU A 30 15.58 6.33 -1.51
CA GLU A 30 16.76 6.46 -2.38
C GLU A 30 17.51 5.12 -2.51
N GLN A 31 17.48 4.27 -1.48
CA GLN A 31 18.06 2.93 -1.56
C GLN A 31 17.34 1.99 -2.56
N VAL A 32 16.15 2.36 -3.03
CA VAL A 32 15.33 1.51 -3.89
C VAL A 32 15.78 1.65 -5.34
N ALA A 33 16.42 0.60 -5.87
CA ALA A 33 16.68 0.46 -7.28
C ALA A 33 15.37 0.16 -8.04
N ARG A 34 15.06 0.98 -9.05
CA ARG A 34 13.91 0.75 -9.93
C ARG A 34 14.14 -0.57 -10.71
N PRO A 35 13.18 -1.51 -10.71
CA PRO A 35 13.23 -2.67 -11.59
C PRO A 35 13.36 -2.24 -13.05
N VAL A 36 14.26 -2.88 -13.81
CA VAL A 36 14.60 -2.47 -15.18
C VAL A 36 13.38 -2.45 -16.13
N SER A 37 12.42 -3.35 -15.92
CA SER A 37 11.18 -3.45 -16.71
C SER A 37 10.17 -2.33 -16.46
N VAL A 38 10.31 -1.56 -15.37
CA VAL A 38 9.34 -0.52 -14.97
C VAL A 38 9.83 0.83 -15.48
N LEU A 39 9.03 1.56 -16.25
CA LEU A 39 9.41 2.89 -16.74
C LEU A 39 9.64 3.88 -15.58
N PRO A 40 10.54 4.87 -15.70
CA PRO A 40 10.71 5.89 -14.67
C PRO A 40 9.40 6.59 -14.29
N ALA A 41 8.55 6.90 -15.26
CA ALA A 41 7.24 7.52 -15.02
C ALA A 41 6.25 6.62 -14.27
N ASN A 42 6.47 5.30 -14.28
CA ASN A 42 5.60 4.31 -13.62
C ASN A 42 6.15 3.89 -12.25
N HIS A 43 7.14 4.60 -11.70
CA HIS A 43 7.69 4.33 -10.38
C HIS A 43 7.53 5.56 -9.47
N LEU A 44 6.46 5.57 -8.68
CA LEU A 44 6.30 6.57 -7.63
C LEU A 44 7.06 6.15 -6.37
N LYS A 45 7.86 7.08 -5.84
CA LYS A 45 8.52 6.96 -4.53
C LYS A 45 7.96 8.01 -3.58
N VAL A 46 7.45 7.56 -2.43
CA VAL A 46 6.91 8.44 -1.39
C VAL A 46 7.69 8.20 -0.09
N SER A 47 8.38 9.24 0.37
CA SER A 47 9.27 9.20 1.52
C SER A 47 8.51 9.48 2.81
N MET A 48 8.31 8.45 3.66
CA MET A 48 7.70 8.60 4.98
C MET A 48 8.11 7.51 5.97
N ASP A 49 8.14 7.86 7.24
CA ASP A 49 8.35 6.95 8.36
C ASP A 49 7.07 6.17 8.71
N ASP A 50 7.25 5.00 9.34
CA ASP A 50 6.15 4.10 9.69
C ASP A 50 5.55 4.47 11.07
N ILE A 51 5.13 5.72 11.21
CA ILE A 51 4.62 6.26 12.48
C ILE A 51 3.15 6.65 12.36
N THR A 52 2.43 6.56 13.47
CA THR A 52 1.01 6.91 13.54
C THR A 52 0.76 8.29 14.14
N GLU A 53 1.76 8.90 14.75
CA GLU A 53 1.73 10.22 15.38
C GLU A 53 2.92 11.05 14.90
N GLU A 54 2.87 12.36 15.07
CA GLU A 54 4.02 13.22 14.72
C GLU A 54 5.10 13.06 15.78
N MET A 55 6.34 12.95 15.33
CA MET A 55 7.50 12.73 16.20
C MET A 55 8.69 13.51 15.64
N ASP A 56 9.37 14.24 16.52
CA ASP A 56 10.55 15.03 16.15
C ASP A 56 11.61 14.15 15.48
N GLY A 57 12.13 14.62 14.35
CA GLY A 57 13.14 13.90 13.56
C GLY A 57 12.58 12.82 12.62
N PHE A 58 11.26 12.64 12.55
CA PHE A 58 10.62 11.70 11.63
C PHE A 58 9.67 12.41 10.66
N ILE A 59 9.50 11.83 9.48
CA ILE A 59 8.56 12.27 8.45
C ILE A 59 7.27 11.47 8.58
N ALA A 60 6.28 12.02 9.29
CA ALA A 60 4.99 11.36 9.41
C ALA A 60 4.23 11.32 8.06
N PRO A 61 3.41 10.28 7.82
CA PRO A 61 2.41 10.31 6.75
C PRO A 61 1.55 11.58 6.80
N SER A 62 1.32 12.20 5.65
CA SER A 62 0.65 13.50 5.51
C SER A 62 -0.37 13.47 4.36
N GLU A 63 -1.20 14.50 4.27
CA GLU A 63 -2.20 14.63 3.19
C GLU A 63 -1.53 14.67 1.82
N THR A 64 -0.45 15.43 1.66
CA THR A 64 0.33 15.49 0.42
C THR A 64 0.84 14.11 -0.02
N HIS A 65 1.29 13.28 0.93
CA HIS A 65 1.70 11.91 0.60
C HIS A 65 0.54 11.07 0.08
N ILE A 66 -0.64 11.18 0.69
CA ILE A 66 -1.82 10.44 0.26
C ILE A 66 -2.31 10.92 -1.09
N GLU A 67 -2.31 12.23 -1.35
CA GLU A 67 -2.66 12.80 -2.65
C GLU A 67 -1.75 12.28 -3.76
N GLN A 68 -0.43 12.22 -3.53
CA GLN A 68 0.53 11.64 -4.47
C GLN A 68 0.19 10.17 -4.78
N VAL A 69 -0.05 9.36 -3.75
CA VAL A 69 -0.44 7.95 -3.91
C VAL A 69 -1.74 7.83 -4.71
N LEU A 70 -2.79 8.57 -4.32
CA LEU A 70 -4.11 8.50 -4.96
C LEU A 70 -4.07 8.97 -6.42
N ASN A 71 -3.31 10.03 -6.73
CA ASN A 71 -3.16 10.51 -8.09
C ASN A 71 -2.40 9.51 -8.97
N PHE A 72 -1.34 8.92 -8.44
CA PHE A 72 -0.58 7.90 -9.15
C PHE A 72 -1.43 6.66 -9.47
N VAL A 73 -2.19 6.14 -8.50
CA VAL A 73 -3.02 4.95 -8.75
C VAL A 73 -4.23 5.24 -9.64
N ARG A 74 -4.76 6.47 -9.66
CA ARG A 74 -5.80 6.88 -10.61
C ARG A 74 -5.28 7.03 -12.04
N GLY A 75 -4.00 7.40 -12.19
CA GLY A 75 -3.34 7.50 -13.50
C GLY A 75 -2.88 6.15 -14.07
N TRP A 76 -2.88 5.09 -13.26
CA TRP A 76 -2.55 3.74 -13.71
C TRP A 76 -3.66 3.16 -14.60
N ASP A 77 -3.29 2.82 -15.83
CA ASP A 77 -4.19 2.30 -16.87
C ASP A 77 -4.71 0.87 -16.61
N ARG A 78 -4.15 0.18 -15.61
CA ARG A 78 -4.47 -1.21 -15.23
C ARG A 78 -4.23 -2.25 -16.33
N SER A 79 -3.42 -1.94 -17.34
CA SER A 79 -3.07 -2.89 -18.43
C SER A 79 -2.14 -4.02 -17.96
N ALA A 80 -1.36 -3.78 -16.91
CA ALA A 80 -0.55 -4.76 -16.20
C ALA A 80 -0.54 -4.45 -14.69
N PRO A 81 -0.13 -5.40 -13.82
CA PRO A 81 -0.22 -5.23 -12.37
C PRO A 81 0.58 -4.04 -11.81
N LEU A 82 0.14 -3.55 -10.65
CA LEU A 82 0.87 -2.60 -9.81
C LEU A 82 1.50 -3.34 -8.63
N VAL A 83 2.78 -3.09 -8.33
CA VAL A 83 3.43 -3.53 -7.09
C VAL A 83 3.52 -2.37 -6.11
N VAL A 84 3.01 -2.56 -4.90
CA VAL A 84 3.15 -1.63 -3.76
C VAL A 84 4.08 -2.26 -2.74
N HIS A 85 5.14 -1.58 -2.34
CA HIS A 85 6.06 -2.13 -1.35
C HIS A 85 6.54 -1.07 -0.35
N CYS A 86 6.97 -1.56 0.80
CA CYS A 86 7.71 -0.78 1.79
C CYS A 86 8.93 -1.60 2.21
N TYR A 87 9.49 -1.34 3.38
CA TYR A 87 10.60 -2.15 3.88
C TYR A 87 10.17 -3.61 4.14
N ALA A 88 9.15 -3.81 4.99
CA ALA A 88 8.73 -5.14 5.44
C ALA A 88 7.54 -5.76 4.68
N GLY A 89 6.79 -4.95 3.91
CA GLY A 89 5.56 -5.42 3.26
C GLY A 89 4.37 -5.58 4.22
N ILE A 90 4.39 -4.89 5.37
CA ILE A 90 3.45 -5.10 6.49
C ILE A 90 2.51 -3.93 6.71
N SER A 91 3.07 -2.72 6.83
CA SER A 91 2.37 -1.55 7.36
C SER A 91 2.10 -0.47 6.32
N ARG A 92 3.11 0.34 5.95
CA ARG A 92 2.99 1.38 4.91
C ARG A 92 2.44 0.88 3.57
N SER A 93 2.99 -0.23 3.06
CA SER A 93 2.60 -0.80 1.77
C SER A 93 1.18 -1.34 1.80
N THR A 94 0.81 -2.05 2.87
CA THR A 94 -0.54 -2.60 3.04
C THR A 94 -1.57 -1.49 3.17
N ALA A 95 -1.28 -0.43 3.93
CA ALA A 95 -2.16 0.73 4.03
C ALA A 95 -2.32 1.46 2.69
N SER A 96 -1.22 1.65 1.95
CA SER A 96 -1.25 2.31 0.64
C SER A 96 -1.98 1.46 -0.40
N ALA A 97 -1.81 0.15 -0.37
CA ALA A 97 -2.55 -0.78 -1.23
C ALA A 97 -4.04 -0.81 -0.87
N PHE A 98 -4.39 -0.81 0.42
CA PHE A 98 -5.78 -0.70 0.86
C PHE A 98 -6.43 0.60 0.38
N ALA A 99 -5.75 1.74 0.52
CA ALA A 99 -6.19 3.02 0.00
C ALA A 99 -6.37 3.00 -1.53
N ALA A 100 -5.42 2.40 -2.27
CA ALA A 100 -5.51 2.26 -3.71
C ALA A 100 -6.72 1.44 -4.16
N VAL A 101 -6.97 0.29 -3.52
CA VAL A 101 -8.13 -0.56 -3.82
C VAL A 101 -9.43 0.16 -3.51
N CYS A 102 -9.51 0.91 -2.40
CA CYS A 102 -10.67 1.74 -2.09
C CYS A 102 -10.86 2.87 -3.11
N ALA A 103 -9.78 3.49 -3.58
CA ALA A 103 -9.87 4.54 -4.59
C ALA A 103 -10.35 4.03 -5.96
N LEU A 104 -9.93 2.81 -6.33
CA LEU A 104 -10.23 2.18 -7.61
C LEU A 104 -11.59 1.45 -7.63
N ASN A 105 -12.13 1.10 -6.45
CA ASN A 105 -13.44 0.45 -6.31
C ASN A 105 -14.36 1.31 -5.41
N PRO A 106 -14.92 2.43 -5.93
CA PRO A 106 -15.69 3.38 -5.13
C PRO A 106 -16.88 2.74 -4.41
N ASN A 107 -17.52 1.75 -5.02
CA ASN A 107 -18.75 1.14 -4.52
C ASN A 107 -18.52 -0.05 -3.58
N ARG A 108 -17.28 -0.54 -3.48
CA ARG A 108 -16.95 -1.74 -2.71
C ARG A 108 -16.82 -1.41 -1.22
N ASP A 109 -17.25 -2.36 -0.40
CA ASP A 109 -17.18 -2.23 1.05
C ASP A 109 -15.74 -2.40 1.56
N GLU A 110 -15.32 -1.49 2.43
CA GLU A 110 -13.98 -1.43 2.98
C GLU A 110 -13.66 -2.64 3.87
N ILE A 111 -14.64 -3.18 4.60
CA ILE A 111 -14.47 -4.35 5.48
C ILE A 111 -14.20 -5.59 4.62
N GLU A 112 -14.90 -5.74 3.49
CA GLU A 112 -14.63 -6.84 2.57
C GLU A 112 -13.20 -6.81 2.03
N ILE A 113 -12.72 -5.62 1.64
CA ILE A 113 -11.35 -5.44 1.17
C ILE A 113 -10.36 -5.79 2.28
N ALA A 114 -10.55 -5.27 3.50
CA ALA A 114 -9.66 -5.55 4.64
C ALA A 114 -9.61 -7.05 5.01
N ARG A 115 -10.77 -7.74 4.97
CA ARG A 115 -10.85 -9.19 5.18
C ARG A 115 -10.07 -9.96 4.11
N LYS A 116 -10.17 -9.58 2.84
CA LYS A 116 -9.38 -10.21 1.76
C LYS A 116 -7.89 -9.96 1.93
N ILE A 117 -7.48 -8.77 2.37
CA ILE A 117 -6.07 -8.48 2.71
C ILE A 117 -5.59 -9.41 3.84
N ARG A 118 -6.35 -9.56 4.93
CA ARG A 118 -5.98 -10.44 6.05
C ARG A 118 -5.89 -11.90 5.62
N ALA A 119 -6.81 -12.36 4.79
CA ALA A 119 -6.79 -13.72 4.24
C ALA A 119 -5.58 -13.95 3.32
N ALA A 120 -5.20 -12.94 2.53
CA ALA A 120 -4.04 -13.01 1.64
C ALA A 120 -2.70 -12.89 2.39
N SER A 121 -2.68 -12.20 3.54
CA SER A 121 -1.48 -12.03 4.37
C SER A 121 -1.83 -11.98 5.86
N PRO A 122 -1.52 -13.05 6.63
CA PRO A 122 -1.74 -13.08 8.07
C PRO A 122 -0.99 -11.98 8.83
N ILE A 123 0.09 -11.44 8.27
CA ILE A 123 0.91 -10.40 8.91
C ILE A 123 0.54 -8.98 8.50
N ALA A 124 -0.38 -8.80 7.55
CA ALA A 124 -0.80 -7.46 7.10
C ALA A 124 -1.26 -6.61 8.29
N SER A 125 -0.65 -5.45 8.50
CA SER A 125 -0.97 -4.57 9.62
C SER A 125 -0.95 -3.12 9.15
N PRO A 126 -1.98 -2.68 8.39
CA PRO A 126 -1.99 -1.36 7.75
C PRO A 126 -1.69 -0.23 8.76
N ASN A 127 -0.78 0.68 8.39
CA ASN A 127 -0.54 1.89 9.15
C ASN A 127 -1.85 2.71 9.29
N ARG A 128 -2.33 2.85 10.52
CA ARG A 128 -3.63 3.48 10.80
C ARG A 128 -3.68 4.96 10.43
N ARG A 129 -2.56 5.70 10.50
CA ARG A 129 -2.50 7.12 10.09
C ARG A 129 -2.66 7.26 8.58
N ILE A 130 -1.96 6.44 7.79
CA ILE A 130 -2.12 6.40 6.32
C ILE A 130 -3.57 6.11 5.95
N VAL A 131 -4.18 5.11 6.59
CA VAL A 131 -5.58 4.74 6.33
C VAL A 131 -6.55 5.85 6.74
N SER A 132 -6.32 6.53 7.88
CA SER A 132 -7.14 7.67 8.30
C SER A 132 -7.07 8.83 7.30
N LEU A 133 -5.88 9.16 6.81
CA LEU A 133 -5.69 10.22 5.82
C LEU A 133 -6.37 9.85 4.49
N ALA A 134 -6.25 8.60 4.04
CA ALA A 134 -6.93 8.10 2.86
C ALA A 134 -8.45 8.10 3.00
N ASP A 135 -8.98 7.73 4.17
CA ASP A 135 -10.41 7.76 4.47
C ASP A 135 -10.99 9.17 4.27
N ARG A 136 -10.31 10.19 4.80
CA ARG A 136 -10.69 11.60 4.61
C ARG A 136 -10.60 12.01 3.14
N ALA A 137 -9.49 11.72 2.47
CA ALA A 137 -9.27 12.10 1.08
C ALA A 137 -10.26 11.44 0.10
N LEU A 138 -10.79 10.27 0.45
CA LEU A 138 -11.78 9.53 -0.34
C LEU A 138 -13.23 9.74 0.13
N GLY A 139 -13.46 10.53 1.18
CA GLY A 139 -14.80 10.78 1.73
C GLY A 139 -15.48 9.52 2.27
N ARG A 140 -14.72 8.58 2.86
CA ARG A 140 -15.23 7.28 3.32
C ARG A 140 -15.89 7.34 4.71
N ASN A 141 -15.85 8.49 5.39
CA ASN A 141 -16.56 8.75 6.65
C ASN A 141 -16.26 7.70 7.74
N GLY A 142 -14.98 7.40 7.93
CA GLY A 142 -14.47 6.45 8.92
C GLY A 142 -14.66 4.98 8.55
N ARG A 143 -15.22 4.65 7.38
CA ARG A 143 -15.42 3.24 6.97
C ARG A 143 -14.11 2.49 6.81
N MET A 144 -13.06 3.14 6.31
CA MET A 144 -11.76 2.47 6.16
C MET A 144 -11.11 2.17 7.51
N LEU A 145 -11.31 3.02 8.52
CA LEU A 145 -10.82 2.76 9.88
C LEU A 145 -11.60 1.63 10.57
N ARG A 146 -12.93 1.62 10.43
CA ARG A 146 -13.77 0.51 10.91
C ARG A 146 -13.35 -0.83 10.30
N ALA A 147 -12.96 -0.82 9.03
CA ALA A 147 -12.44 -2.02 8.37
C ALA A 147 -11.14 -2.54 9.00
N LEU A 148 -10.25 -1.67 9.48
CA LEU A 148 -9.07 -2.10 10.23
C LEU A 148 -9.43 -2.66 11.60
N ASP A 149 -10.39 -2.05 12.29
CA ASP A 149 -10.86 -2.52 13.59
C ASP A 149 -11.44 -3.95 13.47
N GLU A 150 -12.23 -4.21 12.42
CA GLU A 150 -12.78 -5.54 12.07
C GLU A 150 -11.73 -6.55 11.57
N MET A 151 -10.65 -6.07 10.96
CA MET A 151 -9.56 -6.92 10.44
C MET A 151 -8.79 -7.62 11.57
N GLY A 152 -8.81 -7.03 12.78
CA GLY A 152 -8.16 -7.56 13.97
C GLY A 152 -6.62 -7.56 13.90
N PRO A 153 -5.97 -8.02 14.97
CA PRO A 153 -4.52 -8.00 15.10
C PRO A 153 -3.82 -8.91 14.07
N ALA A 154 -2.62 -8.52 13.65
CA ALA A 154 -1.79 -9.31 12.74
C ALA A 154 -1.08 -10.47 13.46
N ALA A 155 -0.87 -11.58 12.75
CA ALA A 155 -0.16 -12.75 13.25
C ALA A 155 1.36 -12.60 13.10
N MET A 156 1.99 -11.72 13.91
CA MET A 156 3.39 -11.28 13.77
C MET A 156 4.46 -12.40 13.89
N MET A 157 4.07 -13.62 14.27
CA MET A 157 4.96 -14.78 14.34
C MET A 157 5.10 -15.54 13.01
N VAL A 158 4.38 -15.13 11.97
CA VAL A 158 4.41 -15.75 10.63
C VAL A 158 5.39 -15.00 9.73
N GLU A 159 6.11 -15.72 8.87
CA GLU A 159 6.97 -15.09 7.87
C GLU A 159 6.15 -14.36 6.79
N GLY A 160 6.58 -13.15 6.43
CA GLY A 160 5.95 -12.35 5.40
C GLY A 160 6.24 -12.85 4.00
N ARG A 161 5.18 -12.97 3.19
CA ARG A 161 5.28 -13.30 1.76
C ARG A 161 4.56 -12.25 0.93
N PRO A 162 4.99 -12.03 -0.33
CA PRO A 162 4.22 -11.22 -1.26
C PRO A 162 2.78 -11.75 -1.37
N PHE A 163 1.82 -10.84 -1.45
CA PHE A 163 0.41 -11.18 -1.59
C PHE A 163 -0.26 -10.28 -2.63
N VAL A 164 -1.46 -10.65 -3.06
CA VAL A 164 -2.22 -9.94 -4.08
C VAL A 164 -3.57 -9.49 -3.54
N ILE A 165 -4.01 -8.32 -4.00
CA ILE A 165 -5.35 -7.80 -3.79
C ILE A 165 -6.00 -7.60 -5.16
N GLU A 166 -7.14 -8.26 -5.36
CA GLU A 166 -7.93 -8.15 -6.57
C GLU A 166 -8.70 -6.84 -6.62
N LEU A 167 -8.72 -6.25 -7.81
CA LEU A 167 -9.63 -5.15 -8.16
C LEU A 167 -10.90 -5.76 -8.78
N GLU A 168 -12.00 -5.02 -8.76
CA GLU A 168 -13.19 -5.36 -9.54
C GLU A 168 -13.08 -4.84 -10.98
#